data_AF-A0A7Z2PQ34-F1
#
_entry.id   AF-A0A7Z2PQ34-F1
#
_cell.length_a   1.000
_cell.length_b   1.000
_cell.length_c   1.000
_cell.angle_alpha   90.00
_cell.angle_beta   90.00
_cell.angle_gamma   90.00
#
_symmetry.space_group_name_H-M   'P 1'
#
loop_
_entity.id
_entity.type
_entity.pdbx_description
1 polymer ?
#
loop_
_entity_poly.entity_id
_entity_poly.type
_entity_poly.pdbx_seq_one_letter_code
_entity_poly.pdbx_strand_id
1 'polypeptide(L)'
;MKFRSHFERLDVFPRGLLPISDAICRFNPVYGQGMSVAALEACLLQRLLELGEYSNPIAALAPAFFAEVQTLIETPWSVAKLDFVFPDIRGQRPADFETTLKFGIALTRLADEDPAVHKLTIEVQHLLKPRSVYRHPTLVQRVLTKMAEM
;
A
#
# COMPACT_ATOMS: atom_id res chain seq x y z
N MET A 1 -9.10 12.83 -5.50
CA MET A 1 -8.82 13.11 -4.08
C MET A 1 -8.52 11.78 -3.39
N LYS A 2 -7.31 11.60 -2.86
CA LYS A 2 -6.94 10.41 -2.08
C LYS A 2 -7.34 10.62 -0.61
N PHE A 3 -7.79 9.57 0.06
CA PHE A 3 -8.29 9.65 1.43
C PHE A 3 -8.06 8.31 2.14
N ARG A 4 -7.69 8.35 3.41
CA ARG A 4 -7.55 7.15 4.25
C ARG A 4 -8.11 7.44 5.63
N SER A 5 -9.06 6.61 6.04
CA SER A 5 -9.60 6.56 7.40
C SER A 5 -8.66 5.74 8.28
N HIS A 6 -8.54 6.16 9.54
CA HIS A 6 -7.74 5.46 10.55
C HIS A 6 -8.65 4.86 11.63
N PHE A 7 -9.54 3.93 11.24
CA PHE A 7 -10.47 3.29 12.19
C PHE A 7 -9.74 2.50 13.27
N GLU A 8 -8.52 2.03 12.99
CA GLU A 8 -7.63 1.37 13.95
C GLU A 8 -7.19 2.28 15.11
N ARG A 9 -7.38 3.60 14.99
CA ARG A 9 -7.02 4.57 16.02
C ARG A 9 -8.20 4.95 16.93
N LEU A 10 -9.38 4.37 16.72
CA LEU A 10 -10.54 4.61 17.57
C LEU A 10 -10.43 3.79 18.86
N ASP A 11 -10.55 4.45 20.01
CA ASP A 11 -10.52 3.77 21.32
C ASP A 11 -11.68 2.77 21.47
N VAL A 12 -12.85 3.11 20.90
CA VAL A 12 -14.04 2.26 20.89
C VAL A 12 -14.62 2.24 19.48
N PHE A 13 -14.61 1.06 18.86
CA PHE A 13 -15.25 0.82 17.57
C PHE A 13 -16.64 0.19 17.75
N PRO A 14 -17.69 0.64 17.04
CA PRO A 14 -19.04 0.08 17.20
C PRO A 14 -19.09 -1.42 16.89
N ARG A 15 -19.73 -2.17 17.78
CA ARG A 15 -19.89 -3.62 17.63
C ARG A 15 -20.75 -3.96 16.41
N GLY A 16 -20.33 -4.96 15.63
CA GLY A 16 -21.10 -5.47 14.50
C GLY A 16 -20.97 -4.65 13.22
N LEU A 17 -20.14 -3.61 13.22
CA LEU A 17 -19.76 -2.89 12.00
C LEU A 17 -18.39 -3.37 11.53
N LEU A 18 -18.18 -3.32 10.21
CA LEU A 18 -16.87 -3.49 9.60
C LEU A 18 -16.82 -2.69 8.30
N PRO A 19 -16.12 -1.54 8.26
CA PRO A 19 -15.92 -0.80 7.02
C PRO A 19 -14.97 -1.60 6.12
N ILE A 20 -15.16 -1.51 4.81
CA ILE A 20 -14.32 -2.14 3.79
C ILE A 20 -14.24 -1.21 2.57
N SER A 21 -13.22 -1.43 1.75
CA SER A 21 -12.94 -0.76 0.48
C SER A 21 -12.80 0.76 0.66
N ASP A 22 -13.44 1.54 -0.19
CA ASP A 22 -13.38 3.00 -0.21
C ASP A 22 -13.81 3.67 1.10
N ALA A 23 -14.51 2.95 1.99
CA ALA A 23 -14.77 3.42 3.35
C ALA A 23 -13.48 3.54 4.18
N ILE A 24 -12.53 2.61 3.98
CA ILE A 24 -11.22 2.61 4.62
C ILE A 24 -10.24 3.50 3.84
N CYS A 25 -10.09 3.30 2.54
CA CYS A 25 -9.09 4.01 1.77
C CYS A 25 -9.50 4.20 0.31
N ARG A 26 -9.51 5.46 -0.14
CA ARG A 26 -9.70 5.86 -1.54
C ARG A 26 -8.37 6.26 -2.14
N PHE A 27 -7.99 5.57 -3.20
CA PHE A 27 -6.75 5.81 -3.93
C PHE A 27 -6.99 6.73 -5.14
N ASN A 28 -5.90 7.23 -5.73
CA ASN A 28 -5.96 7.91 -7.01
C ASN A 28 -6.28 6.87 -8.12
N PRO A 29 -7.38 7.01 -8.87
CA PRO A 29 -7.79 6.02 -9.86
C PRO A 29 -6.78 5.84 -11.00
N VAL A 30 -5.88 6.80 -11.21
CA VAL A 30 -4.78 6.72 -12.19
C VAL A 30 -3.95 5.44 -12.01
N TYR A 31 -3.81 4.93 -10.79
CA TYR A 31 -3.02 3.73 -10.51
C TYR A 31 -3.80 2.41 -10.70
N GLY A 32 -5.13 2.45 -10.86
CA GLY A 32 -5.95 1.26 -11.12
C GLY A 32 -6.04 0.25 -9.96
N GLN A 33 -5.66 0.63 -8.73
CA GLN A 33 -5.50 -0.33 -7.62
C GLN A 33 -6.77 -0.56 -6.77
N GLY A 34 -7.78 0.32 -6.87
CA GLY A 34 -8.94 0.30 -5.95
C GLY A 34 -9.69 -1.02 -5.90
N MET A 35 -10.03 -1.59 -7.07
CA MET A 35 -10.74 -2.88 -7.15
C MET A 35 -9.90 -4.05 -6.63
N SER A 36 -8.59 -4.06 -6.92
CA SER A 36 -7.68 -5.09 -6.42
C SER A 36 -7.54 -5.03 -4.90
N VAL A 37 -7.46 -3.83 -4.31
CA VAL A 37 -7.44 -3.67 -2.84
C VAL A 37 -8.76 -4.16 -2.23
N ALA A 38 -9.90 -3.79 -2.81
CA ALA A 38 -11.20 -4.25 -2.32
C ALA A 38 -11.33 -5.79 -2.36
N ALA A 39 -10.80 -6.43 -3.41
CA ALA A 39 -10.76 -7.90 -3.50
C ALA A 39 -9.84 -8.52 -2.44
N LEU A 40 -8.64 -7.97 -2.22
CA LEU A 40 -7.72 -8.43 -1.18
C LEU A 40 -8.32 -8.29 0.23
N GLU A 41 -9.03 -7.19 0.49
CA GLU A 41 -9.76 -6.98 1.74
C GLU A 41 -10.89 -8.01 1.92
N ALA A 42 -11.61 -8.37 0.86
CA ALA A 42 -12.63 -9.42 0.91
C ALA A 42 -12.00 -10.80 1.23
N CYS A 43 -10.85 -11.12 0.62
CA CYS A 43 -10.11 -12.35 0.94
C CYS A 43 -9.60 -12.37 2.39
N LEU A 44 -9.12 -11.23 2.89
CA LEU A 44 -8.72 -11.08 4.30
C LEU A 44 -9.93 -11.34 5.23
N LEU A 45 -11.07 -10.73 4.94
CA LEU A 45 -12.29 -10.93 5.69
C LEU A 45 -12.71 -12.41 5.70
N GLN A 46 -12.71 -13.06 4.52
CA GLN A 46 -13.01 -14.49 4.42
C GLN A 46 -12.09 -15.33 5.31
N ARG A 47 -10.78 -15.12 5.22
CA ARG A 47 -9.79 -15.86 6.03
C ARG A 47 -10.02 -15.68 7.54
N LEU A 48 -10.33 -14.46 7.98
CA LEU A 48 -10.61 -14.18 9.40
C LEU A 48 -11.90 -14.84 9.88
N LEU A 49 -12.92 -14.95 9.02
CA LEU A 49 -14.15 -15.67 9.32
C LEU A 49 -13.94 -17.18 9.39
N GLU A 50 -13.09 -17.74 8.52
CA GLU A 50 -12.77 -19.17 8.49
C GLU A 50 -11.90 -19.62 9.67
N LEU A 51 -10.94 -18.80 10.12
CA LEU A 51 -10.06 -19.09 11.26
C LEU A 51 -10.71 -18.84 12.63
N GLY A 52 -11.89 -18.24 12.66
CA GLY A 52 -12.46 -17.64 13.86
C GLY A 52 -13.06 -18.61 14.86
N GLU A 53 -12.23 -19.31 15.65
CA GLU A 53 -12.63 -19.92 16.93
C GLU A 53 -12.63 -18.87 18.07
N TYR A 54 -13.16 -17.68 17.82
CA TYR A 54 -13.25 -16.66 18.85
C TYR A 54 -14.41 -16.96 19.79
N SER A 55 -14.21 -16.75 21.10
CA SER A 55 -15.29 -16.79 22.09
C SER A 55 -16.40 -15.76 21.82
N ASN A 56 -16.07 -14.65 21.12
CA ASN A 56 -17.02 -13.67 20.60
C ASN A 56 -16.57 -13.17 19.20
N PRO A 57 -16.95 -13.87 18.12
CA PRO A 57 -16.47 -13.57 16.76
C PRO A 57 -16.82 -12.16 16.29
N ILE A 58 -18.01 -11.66 16.64
CA ILE A 58 -18.48 -10.33 16.24
C ILE A 58 -17.62 -9.22 16.85
N ALA A 59 -17.15 -9.38 18.09
CA ALA A 59 -16.32 -8.38 18.75
C ALA A 59 -14.84 -8.45 18.30
N ALA A 60 -14.35 -9.65 17.98
CA ALA A 60 -12.95 -9.87 17.61
C ALA A 60 -12.63 -9.51 16.15
N LEU A 61 -13.63 -9.56 15.26
CA LEU A 61 -13.42 -9.43 13.82
C LEU A 61 -12.84 -8.07 13.40
N ALA A 62 -13.42 -6.96 13.87
CA ALA A 62 -12.97 -5.63 13.44
C ALA A 62 -11.54 -5.30 13.90
N PRO A 63 -11.13 -5.52 15.16
CA PRO A 63 -9.74 -5.35 15.57
C PRO A 63 -8.76 -6.23 14.78
N ALA A 64 -9.10 -7.51 14.55
CA ALA A 64 -8.25 -8.41 13.78
C ALA A 64 -8.10 -7.95 12.32
N PHE A 65 -9.21 -7.56 11.70
CA PHE A 65 -9.22 -7.03 10.34
C PHE A 65 -8.42 -5.73 10.24
N PHE A 66 -8.60 -4.78 11.17
CA PHE A 66 -7.88 -3.51 11.17
C PHE A 66 -6.39 -3.67 11.39
N ALA A 67 -5.94 -4.67 12.15
CA ALA A 67 -4.52 -4.96 12.31
C ALA A 67 -3.89 -5.44 11.00
N GLU A 68 -4.58 -6.28 10.25
CA GLU A 68 -4.04 -6.90 9.04
C GLU A 68 -4.22 -6.06 7.77
N VAL A 69 -5.34 -5.33 7.63
CA VAL A 69 -5.65 -4.55 6.42
C VAL A 69 -4.63 -3.44 6.14
N GLN A 70 -3.93 -2.96 7.17
CA GLN A 70 -2.88 -1.94 7.00
C GLN A 70 -1.76 -2.41 6.06
N THR A 71 -1.48 -3.71 6.06
CA THR A 71 -0.45 -4.31 5.19
C THR A 71 -0.87 -4.30 3.72
N LEU A 72 -2.16 -4.52 3.45
CA LEU A 72 -2.74 -4.47 2.10
C LEU A 72 -2.74 -3.04 1.56
N ILE A 73 -3.00 -2.07 2.44
CA ILE A 73 -3.06 -0.64 2.08
C ILE A 73 -1.66 -0.01 1.95
N GLU A 74 -0.63 -0.54 2.61
CA GLU A 74 0.72 0.05 2.61
C GLU A 74 1.27 0.26 1.20
N THR A 75 1.17 -0.77 0.36
CA THR A 75 1.67 -0.75 -1.02
C THR A 75 1.01 0.33 -1.88
N PRO A 76 -0.32 0.32 -2.07
CA PRO A 76 -1.01 1.32 -2.87
C PRO A 76 -0.91 2.73 -2.25
N TRP A 77 -0.90 2.84 -0.92
CA TRP A 77 -0.72 4.14 -0.25
C TRP A 77 0.65 4.75 -0.51
N SER A 78 1.70 3.94 -0.58
CA SER A 78 3.05 4.41 -0.87
C SER A 78 3.20 4.91 -2.31
N VAL A 79 2.47 4.33 -3.27
CA VAL A 79 2.38 4.86 -4.64
C VAL A 79 1.66 6.21 -4.62
N ALA A 80 0.54 6.30 -3.91
CA ALA A 80 -0.23 7.53 -3.78
C ALA A 80 0.56 8.68 -3.11
N LYS A 81 1.64 8.41 -2.36
CA LYS A 81 2.53 9.46 -1.86
C LYS A 81 3.24 10.20 -3.00
N LEU A 82 3.50 9.55 -4.14
CA LEU A 82 4.15 10.18 -5.29
C LEU A 82 3.34 11.36 -5.84
N ASP A 83 2.01 11.39 -5.66
CA ASP A 83 1.18 12.53 -6.02
C ASP A 83 1.63 13.86 -5.37
N PHE A 84 2.41 13.85 -4.28
CA PHE A 84 2.96 15.07 -3.68
C PHE A 84 3.97 15.82 -4.60
N VAL A 85 4.30 15.28 -5.78
CA VAL A 85 4.98 16.04 -6.83
C VAL A 85 4.10 17.17 -7.39
N PHE A 86 2.77 17.01 -7.33
CA PHE A 86 1.83 18.01 -7.82
C PHE A 86 1.60 19.09 -6.74
N PRO A 87 1.82 20.38 -7.05
CA PRO A 87 1.72 21.48 -6.08
C PRO A 87 0.36 21.60 -5.40
N ASP A 88 -0.72 21.25 -6.10
CA ASP A 88 -2.09 21.42 -5.61
C ASP A 88 -2.55 20.33 -4.62
N ILE A 89 -1.72 19.31 -4.37
CA ILE A 89 -2.05 18.21 -3.46
C ILE A 89 -1.87 18.66 -2.02
N ARG A 90 -3.00 18.81 -1.32
CA ARG A 90 -3.04 19.14 0.11
C ARG A 90 -2.51 17.99 0.97
N GLY A 91 -1.76 18.33 2.01
CA GLY A 91 -1.23 17.40 3.00
C GLY A 91 0.24 17.69 3.35
N GLN A 92 0.75 17.03 4.39
CA GLN A 92 2.15 17.17 4.77
C GLN A 92 3.02 16.24 3.91
N ARG A 93 3.98 16.81 3.18
CA ARG A 93 5.00 16.04 2.46
C ARG A 93 5.88 15.31 3.48
N PRO A 94 6.12 13.99 3.32
CA PRO A 94 7.05 13.25 4.18
C PRO A 94 8.45 13.87 4.16
N ALA A 95 9.17 13.81 5.28
CA ALA A 95 10.53 14.37 5.39
C ALA A 95 11.52 13.72 4.40
N ASP A 96 11.29 12.46 4.04
CA ASP A 96 12.09 11.64 3.12
C ASP A 96 11.57 11.66 1.68
N PHE A 97 10.66 12.59 1.34
CA PHE A 97 9.96 12.58 0.05
C PHE A 97 10.91 12.71 -1.15
N GLU A 98 11.87 13.64 -1.09
CA GLU A 98 12.83 13.86 -2.19
C GLU A 98 13.66 12.61 -2.46
N THR A 99 14.13 11.94 -1.40
CA THR A 99 14.87 10.67 -1.51
C THR A 99 13.99 9.57 -2.09
N THR A 100 12.74 9.46 -1.63
CA THR A 100 11.76 8.49 -2.15
C THR A 100 11.48 8.71 -3.63
N LEU A 101 11.34 9.98 -4.04
CA LEU A 101 11.10 10.36 -5.43
C LEU A 101 12.30 9.99 -6.32
N LYS A 102 13.52 10.34 -5.90
CA LYS A 102 14.74 9.97 -6.63
C LYS A 102 14.91 8.46 -6.75
N PHE A 103 14.65 7.71 -5.67
CA PHE A 103 14.66 6.26 -5.70
C PHE A 103 13.64 5.70 -6.70
N GLY A 104 12.41 6.24 -6.71
CA GLY A 104 11.37 5.87 -7.66
C GLY A 104 11.79 6.11 -9.11
N ILE A 105 12.35 7.28 -9.42
CA ILE A 105 12.81 7.61 -10.78
C ILE A 105 13.95 6.67 -11.20
N ALA A 106 14.93 6.43 -10.33
CA ALA A 106 16.03 5.52 -10.63
C ALA A 106 15.57 4.07 -10.81
N LEU A 107 14.59 3.62 -10.00
CA LEU A 107 13.97 2.30 -10.15
C LEU A 107 13.25 2.17 -11.50
N THR A 108 12.53 3.20 -11.95
CA THR A 108 11.89 3.22 -13.27
C THR A 108 12.93 3.17 -14.38
N ARG A 109 13.99 3.98 -14.32
CA ARG A 109 15.08 3.93 -15.31
C ARG A 109 15.75 2.54 -15.36
N LEU A 110 15.94 1.90 -14.20
CA LEU A 110 16.49 0.55 -14.14
C LEU A 110 15.52 -0.48 -14.73
N ALA A 111 14.21 -0.30 -14.53
CA ALA A 111 13.18 -1.14 -15.13
C ALA A 111 13.10 -1.00 -16.65
N ASP A 112 13.47 0.15 -17.23
CA ASP A 112 13.54 0.33 -18.68
C ASP A 112 14.70 -0.47 -19.32
N GLU A 113 15.72 -0.81 -18.53
CA GLU A 113 16.95 -1.48 -18.99
C GLU A 113 17.02 -2.98 -18.60
N ASP A 114 16.35 -3.39 -17.52
CA ASP A 114 16.38 -4.77 -17.00
C ASP A 114 14.96 -5.38 -16.96
N PRO A 115 14.67 -6.41 -17.78
CA PRO A 115 13.38 -7.09 -17.81
C PRO A 115 12.94 -7.71 -16.47
N ALA A 116 13.89 -8.17 -15.65
CA ALA A 116 13.57 -8.75 -14.34
C ALA A 116 13.12 -7.67 -13.35
N VAL A 117 13.75 -6.49 -13.39
CA VAL A 117 13.34 -5.33 -12.60
C VAL A 117 12.01 -4.80 -13.11
N HIS A 118 11.82 -4.72 -14.43
CA HIS A 118 10.54 -4.37 -15.04
C HIS A 118 9.41 -5.27 -14.54
N LYS A 119 9.57 -6.59 -14.66
CA LYS A 119 8.61 -7.57 -14.16
C LYS A 119 8.31 -7.35 -12.67
N LEU A 120 9.33 -7.16 -11.84
CA LEU A 120 9.16 -6.92 -10.42
C LEU A 120 8.35 -5.63 -10.16
N THR A 121 8.58 -4.57 -10.92
CA THR A 121 7.81 -3.32 -10.77
C THR A 121 6.34 -3.50 -11.13
N ILE A 122 6.05 -4.24 -12.21
CA ILE A 122 4.69 -4.58 -12.63
C ILE A 122 4.00 -5.47 -11.59
N GLU A 123 4.69 -6.48 -11.05
CA GLU A 123 4.13 -7.36 -10.00
C GLU A 123 3.76 -6.58 -8.73
N VAL A 124 4.58 -5.60 -8.33
CA VAL A 124 4.27 -4.72 -7.19
C VAL A 124 3.13 -3.75 -7.52
N GLN A 125 3.10 -3.18 -8.72
CA GLN A 125 2.03 -2.28 -9.17
C GLN A 125 0.66 -2.98 -9.14
N HIS A 126 0.62 -4.26 -9.56
CA HIS A 126 -0.58 -5.08 -9.58
C HIS A 126 -0.83 -5.84 -8.26
N LEU A 127 -0.14 -5.47 -7.17
CA LEU A 127 -0.33 -6.03 -5.83
C LEU A 127 -0.05 -7.53 -5.72
N LEU A 128 0.66 -8.12 -6.68
CA LEU A 128 1.09 -9.52 -6.64
C LEU A 128 2.27 -9.72 -5.69
N LYS A 129 3.07 -8.66 -5.48
CA LYS A 129 4.17 -8.61 -4.53
C LYS A 129 4.08 -7.34 -3.67
N PRO A 130 4.47 -7.41 -2.38
CA PRO A 130 4.52 -6.23 -1.54
C PRO A 130 5.68 -5.31 -1.97
N ARG A 131 5.57 -4.01 -1.69
CA ARG A 131 6.68 -3.05 -1.92
C ARG A 131 7.97 -3.37 -1.18
N SER A 132 7.90 -4.15 -0.10
CA SER A 132 9.07 -4.56 0.67
C SER A 132 10.12 -5.30 -0.17
N VAL A 133 9.74 -5.90 -1.31
CA VAL A 133 10.69 -6.50 -2.25
C VAL A 133 11.71 -5.50 -2.81
N TYR A 134 11.38 -4.20 -2.86
CA TYR A 134 12.34 -3.16 -3.26
C TYR A 134 13.45 -2.90 -2.24
N ARG A 135 13.30 -3.41 -1.00
CA ARG A 135 14.32 -3.33 0.05
C ARG A 135 15.38 -4.42 -0.07
N HIS A 136 15.27 -5.33 -1.06
CA HIS A 136 16.27 -6.37 -1.26
C HIS A 136 17.66 -5.75 -1.51
N PRO A 137 18.72 -6.14 -0.76
CA PRO A 137 20.01 -5.44 -0.78
C PRO A 137 20.61 -5.27 -2.18
N THR A 138 20.53 -6.32 -3.01
CA THR A 138 21.04 -6.28 -4.39
C THR A 138 20.28 -5.26 -5.25
N LEU A 139 18.97 -5.16 -5.10
CA LEU A 139 18.18 -4.20 -5.87
C LEU A 139 18.44 -2.78 -5.37
N VAL A 140 18.48 -2.57 -4.06
CA VAL A 140 18.81 -1.27 -3.45
C VAL A 140 20.16 -0.79 -3.97
N GLN A 141 21.19 -1.63 -3.97
CA GLN A 141 22.51 -1.25 -4.45
C GLN A 141 22.48 -0.79 -5.91
N ARG A 142 21.77 -1.55 -6.78
CA ARG A 142 21.63 -1.20 -8.20
C ARG A 142 20.88 0.12 -8.40
N VAL A 143 19.81 0.36 -7.63
CA VAL A 143 19.07 1.61 -7.68
C VAL A 143 19.92 2.78 -7.18
N LEU A 144 20.71 2.60 -6.11
CA LEU A 144 21.65 3.62 -5.63
C LEU A 144 22.73 3.96 -6.65
N THR A 145 23.28 2.97 -7.37
CA THR A 145 24.18 3.21 -8.51
C THR A 145 23.48 4.04 -9.57
N LYS A 146 22.25 3.66 -9.97
CA LYS A 146 21.48 4.40 -10.98
C LYS A 146 21.14 5.83 -10.52
N MET A 147 20.90 6.04 -9.23
CA MET A 147 20.67 7.37 -8.63
C MET A 147 21.92 8.26 -8.70
N ALA A 148 23.12 7.69 -8.54
CA ALA A 148 24.38 8.44 -8.60
C ALA A 148 24.74 8.89 -10.03
N GLU A 149 24.15 8.27 -11.05
CA GLU A 149 24.29 8.62 -12.47
C GLU A 149 23.32 9.75 -12.91
N MET A 150 22.37 10.16 -12.06
CA MET A 150 21.34 11.16 -12.37
C MET A 150 21.73 12.57 -11.94
#